data_AF-A0A4V4HG09-F1
#
_entry.id   AF-A0A4V4HG09-F1
#
_cell.length_a   1.000
_cell.length_b   1.000
_cell.length_c   1.000
_cell.angle_alpha   90.00
_cell.angle_beta   90.00
_cell.angle_gamma   90.00
#
_symmetry.space_group_name_H-M   'P 1'
#
loop_
_entity.id
_entity.type
_entity.pdbx_description
1 polymer ?
#
loop_
_entity_poly.entity_id
_entity_poly.type
_entity_poly.pdbx_seq_one_letter_code
_entity_poly.pdbx_strand_id
1 'polypeptide(L)' 'MANKKGKNQYDNGKKPPDHLLAKALHEYARKGFTLEEQLDRLGKDFEYFVK' A
#
# COMPACT_ATOMS: atom_id res chain seq x y z
N MET A 1 -19.71 -12.04 -20.14
CA MET A 1 -19.68 -10.92 -19.19
C MET A 1 -18.93 -11.39 -17.95
N ALA A 2 -17.68 -10.93 -17.76
CA ALA A 2 -16.84 -11.33 -16.63
C ALA A 2 -17.43 -10.81 -15.31
N ASN A 3 -17.27 -11.59 -14.25
CA ASN A 3 -17.99 -11.48 -12.97
C ASN A 3 -18.14 -10.04 -12.44
N LYS A 4 -19.39 -9.54 -12.48
CA LYS A 4 -19.91 -8.47 -11.62
C LYS A 4 -20.07 -9.01 -10.19
N LYS A 5 -18.98 -9.20 -9.44
CA LYS A 5 -18.99 -9.36 -7.97
C LYS A 5 -17.55 -9.34 -7.46
N GLY A 6 -17.08 -8.12 -7.22
CA GLY A 6 -15.83 -7.84 -6.52
C GLY A 6 -15.91 -6.45 -5.87
N LYS A 7 -17.09 -6.05 -5.39
CA LYS A 7 -17.21 -4.90 -4.48
C LYS A 7 -16.71 -5.37 -3.12
N ASN A 8 -15.39 -5.43 -2.92
CA ASN A 8 -14.88 -5.32 -1.57
C ASN A 8 -15.02 -3.86 -1.17
N GLN A 9 -15.86 -3.58 -0.18
CA GLN A 9 -15.97 -2.26 0.48
C GLN A 9 -14.69 -1.91 1.30
N TYR A 10 -13.58 -2.59 0.98
CA TYR A 10 -12.32 -2.72 1.71
C TYR A 10 -11.13 -2.81 0.73
N ASP A 11 -11.23 -2.20 -0.44
CA ASP A 11 -10.09 -2.09 -1.35
C ASP A 11 -9.10 -1.11 -0.70
N ASN A 12 -8.02 -1.62 -0.11
CA ASN A 12 -6.84 -0.86 0.30
C ASN A 12 -6.08 -0.30 -0.92
N GLY A 13 -6.76 -0.12 -2.05
CA GLY A 13 -6.20 0.01 -3.39
C GLY A 13 -5.48 -1.26 -3.86
N LYS A 14 -4.68 -1.11 -4.92
CA LYS A 14 -3.98 -2.23 -5.54
C LYS A 14 -2.77 -2.59 -4.69
N LYS A 15 -2.87 -3.65 -3.89
CA LYS A 15 -1.73 -4.14 -3.10
C LYS A 15 -0.51 -4.35 -4.01
N PRO A 16 0.60 -3.64 -3.79
CA PRO A 16 1.82 -3.87 -4.54
C PRO A 16 2.38 -5.27 -4.24
N PRO A 17 3.15 -5.85 -5.16
CA PRO A 17 3.88 -7.08 -4.91
C PRO A 17 4.68 -7.02 -3.60
N ASP A 18 4.66 -8.10 -2.82
CA ASP A 18 5.24 -8.12 -1.46
C ASP A 18 6.72 -7.70 -1.42
N HIS A 19 7.50 -8.03 -2.45
CA HIS A 19 8.90 -7.64 -2.56
C HIS A 19 9.09 -6.11 -2.73
N LEU A 20 8.17 -5.43 -3.44
CA LEU A 20 8.20 -3.98 -3.58
C LEU A 20 7.74 -3.30 -2.29
N LEU A 21 6.72 -3.85 -1.63
CA LEU A 21 6.24 -3.34 -0.36
C LEU A 21 7.33 -3.43 0.72
N ALA A 22 7.99 -4.58 0.84
CA ALA A 22 9.08 -4.78 1.79
C ALA A 22 10.26 -3.84 1.51
N LYS A 23 10.61 -3.64 0.23
CA LYS A 23 11.66 -2.70 -0.17
C LYS A 23 11.31 -1.26 0.22
N ALA A 24 10.09 -0.82 -0.08
CA ALA A 24 9.61 0.52 0.24
C ALA A 24 9.63 0.78 1.74
N LEU A 25 9.06 -0.13 2.55
CA LEU A 25 9.08 -0.04 4.01
C LEU A 25 10.51 0.03 4.56
N HIS A 26 11.43 -0.78 4.04
CA HIS A 26 12.83 -0.75 4.46
C HIS A 26 13.52 0.58 4.08
N GLU A 27 13.24 1.13 2.90
CA GLU A 27 13.75 2.45 2.51
C GLU A 27 13.18 3.58 3.36
N TYR A 28 11.90 3.50 3.72
CA TYR A 28 11.26 4.51 4.57
C TYR A 28 11.81 4.46 6.00
N ALA A 29 11.99 3.26 6.55
CA ALA A 29 12.63 3.07 7.86
C ALA A 29 14.06 3.63 7.87
N ARG A 30 14.83 3.42 6.80
CA ARG A 30 16.18 4.01 6.65
C ARG A 30 16.17 5.53 6.58
N LYS A 31 15.11 6.13 6.04
CA LYS A 31 14.94 7.60 5.99
C LYS A 31 14.47 8.19 7.33
N GLY A 32 14.17 7.36 8.31
CA GLY A 32 13.70 7.78 9.63
C GLY A 32 12.23 8.18 9.68
N PHE A 33 11.42 7.75 8.70
CA PHE A 33 9.99 8.04 8.71
C PHE A 33 9.27 7.29 9.83
N THR A 34 8.33 7.99 10.47
CA THR A 34 7.39 7.40 11.43
C THR A 34 6.42 6.44 10.73
N LEU A 35 5.74 5.60 11.51
CA LEU A 35 4.77 4.64 10.96
C LEU A 35 3.66 5.34 10.15
N GLU A 36 3.13 6.47 10.63
CA GLU A 36 2.10 7.23 9.91
C GLU A 36 2.61 7.76 8.56
N GLU A 37 3.83 8.29 8.53
CA GLU A 37 4.45 8.77 7.28
C GLU A 37 4.73 7.62 6.30
N GLN A 38 5.09 6.44 6.82
CA GLN A 38 5.25 5.25 5.99
C GLN A 38 3.93 4.85 5.33
N LEU A 39 2.83 4.85 6.08
CA LEU A 39 1.50 4.52 5.56
C LEU A 39 0.99 5.56 4.55
N ASP A 40 1.20 6.85 4.81
CA ASP A 40 0.84 7.92 3.86
C ASP A 40 1.64 7.80 2.55
N ARG A 41 2.93 7.47 2.64
CA ARG A 41 3.77 7.24 1.45
C ARG A 41 3.37 6.00 0.66
N LEU A 42 2.94 4.92 1.31
CA LEU A 42 2.40 3.76 0.59
C LEU A 42 1.18 4.12 -0.25
N GLY A 43 0.32 5.01 0.24
CA GLY A 43 -0.80 5.56 -0.51
C GLY A 43 -0.36 6.35 -1.74
N LYS A 44 0.70 7.16 -1.63
CA LYS A 44 1.23 7.97 -2.75
C LYS A 44 2.01 7.15 -3.78
N ASP A 45 2.84 6.23 -3.30
CA ASP A 45 3.79 5.50 -4.16
C ASP A 45 3.16 4.26 -4.80
N PHE A 46 2.15 3.66 -4.18
CA PHE A 46 1.55 2.40 -4.62
C PHE A 46 0.02 2.44 -4.73
N GLU A 47 -0.62 3.59 -4.52
CA GLU A 47 -2.07 3.68 -4.33
C GLU A 47 -2.56 2.70 -3.26
N TYR A 48 -1.71 2.37 -2.28
CA TYR A 48 -1.98 1.37 -1.26
C TYR A 48 -2.25 2.02 0.09
N PHE A 49 -3.52 2.02 0.49
CA PHE A 49 -4.00 2.68 1.69
C PHE A 49 -4.35 1.64 2.74
N VAL A 50 -3.51 1.52 3.78
CA VAL A 50 -3.81 0.69 4.95
C VAL A 50 -4.72 1.51 5.86
N LYS A 51 -5.98 1.10 6.00
CA LYS A 51 -6.93 1.66 6.98
C LYS A 51 -6.77 1.03 8.36
#